data_AF-A0A9D6EZE5-F1
#
_entry.id   AF-A0A9D6EZE5-F1
#
_cell.length_a   1.000
_cell.length_b   1.000
_cell.length_c   1.000
_cell.angle_alpha   90.00
_cell.angle_beta   90.00
_cell.angle_gamma   90.00
#
_symmetry.space_group_name_H-M   'P 1'
#
loop_
_entity.id
_entity.type
_entity.pdbx_description
1 polymer ?
#
loop_
_entity_poly.entity_id
_entity_poly.type
_entity_poly.pdbx_seq_one_letter_code
_entity_poly.pdbx_strand_id
1 'polypeptide(L)'
;MRCLTLLSALLLVFPVAAQPPRATPGNRLAYLDDLDPYYPHAKFPKLTTPQWVGEPEVEAVVILAIDDMRESKKYEAFLRPILDRLKKIDGRAPVSIMTCKADPKDSRLQTWLKEGLSLEVHTVDHPCPYFKLGFAKAKDTYDRGVDMLHAIPNNKPVAFRMPCCDSINTPSPRYWAEIFNEVTNSSRSGERNYLSLDSSVFTVFTSGDPELPKNLVLEDGRERFKKYLPADRQFVNWIENYPYPYLIGKYCWQFPCMTPSDWQAQHLHKPNNPLTVRDWKAALDSTVIKKGVFNMVFHPHGWIKAEQVIDLIDHAVARHGKKVKFLTFKESHERLQKSLFRGESWRACAESVLLLDVNNDGYLDVVDLRSRAAKTYLWDPDLSLWRVCPGPDGLALKLLLGGSIRFGIVQKNGNASLAFQSATLGMGRAGKVTQDVYHFDGQKWATDKAYHRTFSEADWKKHPAFHRLLDVDGDGICELLDAGGKVYKASPKGWLPLPFTCPLAPGSRFVDLDGDGKLDLVHSSESGWGVHRLIDMNTGWKKIRAGKPSDPGAIPMIRRNGTNNGCFVHSGNLWWANEDTVLLKNHVDRRRFGELLKK
;
A
#
# COMPACT_ATOMS: atom_id res chain seq x y z
N MET A 1 -35.70 14.83 55.28
CA MET A 1 -35.63 15.44 53.94
C MET A 1 -34.17 15.50 53.53
N ARG A 2 -33.86 14.89 52.39
CA ARG A 2 -32.51 14.60 51.88
C ARG A 2 -32.06 15.74 50.95
N CYS A 3 -30.91 16.36 51.21
CA CYS A 3 -30.21 17.18 50.22
C CYS A 3 -29.07 16.34 49.63
N LEU A 4 -29.24 15.89 48.38
CA LEU A 4 -28.18 15.30 47.57
C LEU A 4 -27.27 16.43 47.04
N THR A 5 -26.00 16.40 47.42
CA THR A 5 -24.91 17.10 46.74
C THR A 5 -24.50 16.31 45.50
N LEU A 6 -24.86 16.80 44.32
CA LEU A 6 -24.40 16.29 43.03
C LEU A 6 -22.94 16.75 42.80
N LEU A 7 -21.99 15.82 42.88
CA LEU A 7 -20.65 15.99 42.31
C LEU A 7 -20.75 15.86 40.79
N SER A 8 -20.61 16.96 40.06
CA SER A 8 -20.41 16.95 38.62
C SER A 8 -18.98 16.52 38.31
N ALA A 9 -18.79 15.23 38.00
CA ALA A 9 -17.57 14.74 37.38
C ALA A 9 -17.49 15.27 35.94
N LEU A 10 -16.57 16.22 35.72
CA LEU A 10 -16.20 16.68 34.38
C LEU A 10 -15.41 15.56 33.68
N LEU A 11 -16.12 14.66 32.99
CA LEU A 11 -15.50 13.72 32.05
C LEU A 11 -14.97 14.53 30.86
N LEU A 12 -13.67 14.86 30.90
CA LEU A 12 -12.90 15.24 29.73
C LEU A 12 -12.89 14.06 28.75
N VAL A 13 -13.88 14.04 27.86
CA VAL A 13 -13.86 13.18 26.68
C VAL A 13 -12.71 13.66 25.80
N PHE A 14 -11.56 13.00 25.93
CA PHE A 14 -10.51 13.10 24.93
C PHE A 14 -11.14 12.73 23.58
N PRO A 15 -10.93 13.51 22.51
CA PRO A 15 -11.37 13.08 21.20
C PRO A 15 -10.61 11.79 20.89
N VAL A 16 -11.32 10.66 20.93
CA VAL A 16 -10.88 9.47 20.21
C VAL A 16 -10.67 9.96 18.79
N ALA A 17 -9.42 9.98 18.33
CA ALA A 17 -9.13 10.28 16.94
C ALA A 17 -9.97 9.31 16.11
N ALA A 18 -11.01 9.83 15.45
CA ALA A 18 -11.87 9.03 14.60
C ALA A 18 -10.98 8.35 13.55
N GLN A 19 -10.88 7.03 13.62
CA GLN A 19 -10.25 6.24 12.57
C GLN A 19 -10.99 6.54 11.25
N PRO A 20 -10.30 6.55 10.10
CA PRO A 20 -10.99 6.61 8.82
C PRO A 20 -12.05 5.47 8.73
N PRO A 21 -13.12 5.66 7.95
CA PRO A 21 -14.14 4.64 7.76
C PRO A 21 -13.46 3.33 7.35
N ARG A 22 -13.70 2.27 8.15
CA ARG A 22 -13.17 0.93 7.88
C ARG A 22 -13.71 0.48 6.53
N ALA A 23 -12.88 -0.13 5.69
CA ALA A 23 -13.38 -0.85 4.52
C ALA A 23 -14.51 -1.79 4.98
N THR A 24 -15.70 -1.63 4.40
CA THR A 24 -16.82 -2.55 4.67
C THR A 24 -16.43 -3.94 4.17
N PRO A 25 -17.02 -5.02 4.72
CA PRO A 25 -16.78 -6.37 4.20
C PRO A 25 -17.00 -6.49 2.69
N GLY A 26 -17.93 -5.70 2.11
CA GLY A 26 -18.17 -5.64 0.67
C GLY A 26 -17.07 -4.93 -0.12
N ASN A 27 -16.43 -3.90 0.45
CA ASN A 27 -15.37 -3.13 -0.21
C ASN A 27 -13.95 -3.63 0.04
N ARG A 28 -13.76 -4.80 0.67
CA ARG A 28 -12.43 -5.31 1.01
C ARG A 28 -11.51 -5.56 -0.19
N LEU A 29 -12.05 -5.62 -1.41
CA LEU A 29 -11.33 -5.79 -2.68
C LEU A 29 -11.14 -4.49 -3.47
N ALA A 30 -11.69 -3.37 -3.02
CA ALA A 30 -11.70 -2.10 -3.75
C ALA A 30 -10.31 -1.49 -3.97
N TYR A 31 -9.32 -1.87 -3.16
CA TYR A 31 -7.92 -1.42 -3.29
C TYR A 31 -7.29 -1.83 -4.63
N LEU A 32 -7.80 -2.87 -5.30
CA LEU A 32 -7.31 -3.31 -6.62
C LEU A 32 -7.54 -2.26 -7.73
N ASP A 33 -8.48 -1.34 -7.51
CA ASP A 33 -8.87 -0.27 -8.45
C ASP A 33 -8.43 1.14 -7.99
N ASP A 34 -7.60 1.24 -6.94
CA ASP A 34 -7.10 2.52 -6.41
C ASP A 34 -5.57 2.55 -6.26
N LEU A 35 -5.04 3.76 -6.06
CA LEU A 35 -3.63 4.04 -5.79
C LEU A 35 -3.54 4.87 -4.50
N ASP A 36 -4.21 4.41 -3.45
CA ASP A 36 -4.01 4.92 -2.09
C ASP A 36 -2.88 4.10 -1.44
N PRO A 37 -1.81 4.70 -0.89
CA PRO A 37 -0.77 3.96 -0.19
C PRO A 37 -1.11 3.64 1.27
N TYR A 38 -2.20 4.18 1.82
CA TYR A 38 -2.54 4.08 3.26
C TYR A 38 -3.80 3.24 3.53
N TYR A 39 -4.32 2.51 2.55
CA TYR A 39 -5.50 1.66 2.74
C TYR A 39 -5.33 0.50 3.75
N PRO A 40 -4.13 -0.08 4.02
CA PRO A 40 -4.06 -1.21 4.94
C PRO A 40 -4.34 -0.80 6.39
N HIS A 41 -4.97 -1.71 7.12
CA HIS A 41 -5.31 -1.56 8.54
C HIS A 41 -5.25 -2.93 9.22
N ALA A 42 -5.45 -2.96 10.55
CA ALA A 42 -5.36 -4.17 11.38
C ALA A 42 -6.21 -5.39 10.93
N LYS A 43 -7.24 -5.17 10.10
CA LYS A 43 -8.16 -6.21 9.61
C LYS A 43 -8.02 -6.47 8.09
N PHE A 44 -7.12 -5.76 7.41
CA PHE A 44 -6.85 -6.05 6.01
C PHE A 44 -6.21 -7.45 5.90
N PRO A 45 -6.51 -8.24 4.85
CA PRO A 45 -5.97 -9.59 4.71
C PRO A 45 -4.44 -9.62 4.73
N LYS A 46 -3.88 -10.62 5.42
CA LYS A 46 -2.44 -10.67 5.73
C LYS A 46 -1.64 -11.35 4.62
N LEU A 47 -0.50 -10.76 4.24
CA LEU A 47 0.58 -11.45 3.51
C LEU A 47 1.68 -11.89 4.49
N THR A 48 1.45 -12.96 5.23
CA THR A 48 2.36 -13.38 6.33
C THR A 48 3.73 -13.85 5.82
N THR A 49 4.76 -13.77 6.66
CA THR A 49 6.13 -14.14 6.29
C THR A 49 6.26 -15.54 5.68
N PRO A 50 5.65 -16.61 6.23
CA PRO A 50 5.71 -17.93 5.60
C PRO A 50 5.17 -17.95 4.15
N GLN A 51 4.14 -17.15 3.84
CA GLN A 51 3.52 -17.10 2.52
C GLN A 51 4.49 -16.67 1.43
N TRP A 52 5.25 -15.61 1.68
CA TRP A 52 6.08 -14.97 0.66
C TRP A 52 7.56 -15.36 0.77
N VAL A 53 8.06 -15.70 1.95
CA VAL A 53 9.43 -16.24 2.11
C VAL A 53 9.54 -17.66 1.57
N GLY A 54 8.45 -18.43 1.67
CA GLY A 54 8.38 -19.83 1.26
C GLY A 54 9.09 -20.79 2.22
N GLU A 55 9.21 -20.41 3.50
CA GLU A 55 9.82 -21.20 4.57
C GLU A 55 8.87 -21.23 5.78
N PRO A 56 8.20 -22.37 6.07
CA PRO A 56 7.17 -22.45 7.11
C PRO A 56 7.64 -22.09 8.52
N GLU A 57 8.92 -22.33 8.84
CA GLU A 57 9.51 -22.04 10.14
C GLU A 57 9.86 -20.55 10.34
N VAL A 58 9.91 -19.76 9.26
CA VAL A 58 10.25 -18.34 9.32
C VAL A 58 8.97 -17.53 9.53
N GLU A 59 8.73 -17.14 10.77
CA GLU A 59 7.58 -16.34 11.16
C GLU A 59 7.79 -14.84 10.91
N ALA A 60 9.02 -14.33 11.01
CA ALA A 60 9.30 -12.91 10.77
C ALA A 60 10.58 -12.67 9.98
N VAL A 61 10.57 -11.59 9.20
CA VAL A 61 11.76 -11.07 8.53
C VAL A 61 12.20 -9.77 9.19
N VAL A 62 13.49 -9.64 9.47
CA VAL A 62 14.12 -8.39 9.87
C VAL A 62 14.93 -7.85 8.70
N ILE A 63 14.61 -6.62 8.27
CA ILE A 63 15.39 -5.86 7.29
C ILE A 63 16.07 -4.73 8.05
N LEU A 64 17.40 -4.74 8.05
CA LEU A 64 18.21 -3.65 8.56
C LEU A 64 18.52 -2.71 7.39
N ALA A 65 17.90 -1.54 7.35
CA ALA A 65 18.08 -0.56 6.29
C ALA A 65 18.69 0.74 6.82
N ILE A 66 19.92 1.03 6.38
CA ILE A 66 20.67 2.23 6.74
C ILE A 66 20.57 3.30 5.65
N ASP A 67 20.23 4.52 6.04
CA ASP A 67 19.87 5.60 5.11
C ASP A 67 21.00 6.61 4.84
N ASP A 68 20.80 7.46 3.84
CA ASP A 68 21.63 8.62 3.46
C ASP A 68 23.02 8.35 2.85
N MET A 69 23.31 7.15 2.33
CA MET A 69 24.69 6.88 1.91
C MET A 69 25.14 7.81 0.78
N ARG A 70 26.16 8.62 1.10
CA ARG A 70 26.91 9.46 0.14
C ARG A 70 28.41 9.15 0.10
N GLU A 71 28.94 8.66 1.22
CA GLU A 71 30.36 8.39 1.44
C GLU A 71 30.53 7.01 2.06
N SER A 72 30.72 6.01 1.21
CA SER A 72 30.74 4.61 1.60
C SER A 72 31.77 4.28 2.70
N LYS A 73 32.88 5.06 2.84
CA LYS A 73 33.90 4.83 3.88
C LYS A 73 33.36 5.09 5.29
N LYS A 74 32.54 6.14 5.47
CA LYS A 74 31.89 6.47 6.75
C LYS A 74 30.91 5.36 7.14
N TYR A 75 30.15 4.87 6.16
CA TYR A 75 29.18 3.79 6.35
C TYR A 75 29.85 2.48 6.72
N GLU A 76 30.96 2.15 6.05
CA GLU A 76 31.80 0.99 6.38
C GLU A 76 32.24 1.00 7.85
N ALA A 77 32.76 2.12 8.34
CA ALA A 77 33.23 2.23 9.72
C ALA A 77 32.12 2.01 10.75
N PHE A 78 30.91 2.54 10.48
CA PHE A 78 29.75 2.35 11.36
C PHE A 78 29.19 0.92 11.27
N LEU A 79 29.09 0.38 10.05
CA LEU A 79 28.45 -0.92 9.81
C LEU A 79 29.33 -2.09 10.19
N ARG A 80 30.66 -2.02 10.06
CA ARG A 80 31.57 -3.16 10.24
C ARG A 80 31.26 -4.03 11.47
N PRO A 81 31.10 -3.50 12.69
CA PRO A 81 30.72 -4.32 13.85
C PRO A 81 29.35 -5.02 13.70
N ILE A 82 28.36 -4.38 13.06
CA ILE A 82 27.05 -4.98 12.75
C ILE A 82 27.20 -6.11 11.73
N LEU A 83 27.95 -5.87 10.65
CA LEU A 83 28.18 -6.87 9.59
C LEU A 83 28.89 -8.11 10.13
N ASP A 84 29.93 -7.91 10.95
CA ASP A 84 30.67 -9.01 11.57
C ASP A 84 29.81 -9.80 12.55
N ARG A 85 28.87 -9.14 13.25
CA ARG A 85 27.92 -9.84 14.11
C ARG A 85 26.95 -10.70 13.30
N LEU A 86 26.38 -10.17 12.21
CA LEU A 86 25.47 -10.90 11.33
C LEU A 86 26.16 -12.10 10.68
N LYS A 87 27.41 -11.96 10.20
CA LYS A 87 28.17 -13.08 9.63
C LYS A 87 28.38 -14.22 10.62
N LYS A 88 28.55 -13.92 11.90
CA LYS A 88 28.65 -14.96 12.94
C LYS A 88 27.34 -15.73 13.15
N ILE A 89 26.20 -15.15 12.79
CA ILE A 89 24.86 -15.74 12.96
C ILE A 89 24.44 -16.49 11.68
N ASP A 90 24.58 -15.86 10.52
CA ASP A 90 23.99 -16.30 9.26
C ASP A 90 25.04 -16.73 8.21
N GLY A 91 26.32 -16.41 8.42
CA GLY A 91 27.39 -16.56 7.43
C GLY A 91 27.43 -15.42 6.39
N ARG A 92 26.34 -14.64 6.27
CA ARG A 92 26.23 -13.42 5.45
C ARG A 92 26.02 -12.18 6.34
N ALA A 93 26.07 -11.00 5.74
CA ALA A 93 25.75 -9.73 6.39
C ALA A 93 24.56 -9.03 5.70
N PRO A 94 23.32 -9.54 5.85
CA PRO A 94 22.14 -8.97 5.20
C PRO A 94 21.79 -7.59 5.79
N VAL A 95 22.32 -6.53 5.16
CA VAL A 95 21.99 -5.12 5.42
C VAL A 95 21.71 -4.45 4.08
N SER A 96 20.64 -3.67 4.01
CA SER A 96 20.33 -2.84 2.86
C SER A 96 20.81 -1.40 3.10
N ILE A 97 21.53 -0.83 2.14
CA ILE A 97 22.02 0.55 2.22
C ILE A 97 21.21 1.42 1.26
N MET A 98 20.38 2.30 1.81
CA MET A 98 19.66 3.31 1.03
C MET A 98 20.65 4.41 0.63
N THR A 99 20.90 4.52 -0.66
CA THR A 99 22.03 5.23 -1.24
C THR A 99 21.57 6.48 -1.99
N CYS A 100 22.12 7.63 -1.58
CA CYS A 100 22.00 8.87 -2.33
C CYS A 100 23.07 8.96 -3.42
N LYS A 101 24.32 8.65 -3.09
CA LYS A 101 25.44 8.77 -4.03
C LYS A 101 26.46 7.67 -3.81
N ALA A 102 26.92 7.08 -4.89
CA ALA A 102 28.02 6.13 -4.92
C ALA A 102 28.87 6.36 -6.18
N ASP A 103 30.17 6.10 -6.09
CA ASP A 103 31.02 5.89 -7.27
C ASP A 103 30.90 4.42 -7.69
N PRO A 104 30.35 4.10 -8.87
CA PRO A 104 30.22 2.71 -9.32
C PRO A 104 31.54 1.93 -9.40
N LYS A 105 32.69 2.62 -9.40
CA LYS A 105 34.03 2.02 -9.42
C LYS A 105 34.62 1.78 -8.04
N ASP A 106 33.96 2.20 -6.96
CA ASP A 106 34.44 1.97 -5.60
C ASP A 106 34.44 0.47 -5.28
N SER A 107 35.65 -0.08 -5.08
CA SER A 107 35.85 -1.52 -4.84
C SER A 107 35.14 -2.02 -3.59
N ARG A 108 34.85 -1.15 -2.61
CA ARG A 108 34.12 -1.50 -1.39
C ARG A 108 32.68 -1.92 -1.68
N LEU A 109 32.06 -1.39 -2.72
CA LEU A 109 30.71 -1.80 -3.13
C LEU A 109 30.69 -3.28 -3.53
N GLN A 110 31.72 -3.75 -4.25
CA GLN A 110 31.83 -5.17 -4.60
C GLN A 110 32.11 -6.05 -3.38
N THR A 111 32.90 -5.58 -2.42
CA THR A 111 33.09 -6.28 -1.15
C THR A 111 31.76 -6.45 -0.42
N TRP A 112 30.97 -5.39 -0.28
CA TRP A 112 29.66 -5.45 0.35
C TRP A 112 28.68 -6.40 -0.34
N LEU A 113 28.59 -6.35 -1.67
CA LEU A 113 27.72 -7.25 -2.42
C LEU A 113 28.11 -8.72 -2.21
N LYS A 114 29.41 -9.04 -2.16
CA LYS A 114 29.90 -10.39 -1.87
C LYS A 114 29.63 -10.83 -0.43
N GLU A 115 29.61 -9.90 0.52
CA GLU A 115 29.29 -10.16 1.92
C GLU A 115 27.78 -10.35 2.17
N GLY A 116 26.92 -10.04 1.19
CA GLY A 116 25.48 -10.22 1.26
C GLY A 116 24.68 -8.95 1.53
N LEU A 117 25.27 -7.76 1.40
CA LEU A 117 24.55 -6.49 1.49
C LEU A 117 23.84 -6.19 0.16
N SER A 118 22.85 -5.29 0.21
CA SER A 118 22.23 -4.70 -1.00
C SER A 118 22.34 -3.19 -1.01
N LEU A 119 22.40 -2.60 -2.21
CA LEU A 119 22.44 -1.15 -2.42
C LEU A 119 21.14 -0.72 -3.10
N GLU A 120 20.39 0.16 -2.43
CA GLU A 120 19.03 0.56 -2.80
C GLU A 120 18.92 2.08 -2.95
N VAL A 121 17.87 2.60 -3.61
CA VAL A 121 17.80 4.00 -4.03
C VAL A 121 17.24 4.91 -2.93
N HIS A 122 17.89 6.06 -2.70
CA HIS A 122 17.44 7.12 -1.78
C HIS A 122 17.44 8.54 -2.42
N THR A 123 17.31 8.61 -3.75
CA THR A 123 17.53 9.80 -4.61
C THR A 123 18.91 10.44 -4.51
N VAL A 124 19.38 11.04 -5.61
CA VAL A 124 20.73 11.64 -5.63
C VAL A 124 20.83 12.91 -4.77
N ASP A 125 19.84 13.78 -4.89
CA ASP A 125 19.89 15.10 -4.25
C ASP A 125 19.31 15.09 -2.83
N HIS A 126 18.58 14.04 -2.46
CA HIS A 126 17.88 13.93 -1.18
C HIS A 126 16.97 15.15 -0.92
N PRO A 127 16.02 15.48 -1.81
CA PRO A 127 15.08 16.57 -1.58
C PRO A 127 14.18 16.25 -0.39
N CYS A 128 14.09 17.19 0.55
CA CYS A 128 13.30 17.04 1.78
C CYS A 128 12.52 18.34 2.01
N PRO A 129 11.19 18.39 1.76
CA PRO A 129 10.35 17.30 1.21
C PRO A 129 10.65 16.97 -0.25
N TYR A 130 10.20 15.80 -0.71
CA TYR A 130 10.54 15.22 -2.01
C TYR A 130 10.24 16.15 -3.20
N PHE A 131 9.05 16.77 -3.22
CA PHE A 131 8.63 17.65 -4.31
C PHE A 131 9.12 19.10 -4.20
N LYS A 132 10.00 19.42 -3.24
CA LYS A 132 10.46 20.81 -2.99
C LYS A 132 11.08 21.48 -4.20
N LEU A 133 11.71 20.70 -5.08
CA LEU A 133 12.38 21.18 -6.28
C LEU A 133 11.44 21.26 -7.51
N GLY A 134 10.15 20.91 -7.35
CA GLY A 134 9.19 20.75 -8.43
C GLY A 134 9.19 19.34 -9.03
N PHE A 135 8.10 18.99 -9.71
CA PHE A 135 7.85 17.63 -10.22
C PHE A 135 8.97 17.12 -11.15
N ALA A 136 9.40 17.92 -12.12
CA ALA A 136 10.42 17.52 -13.09
C ALA A 136 11.77 17.18 -12.43
N LYS A 137 12.19 17.97 -11.44
CA LYS A 137 13.43 17.72 -10.68
C LYS A 137 13.27 16.54 -9.72
N ALA A 138 12.08 16.34 -9.16
CA ALA A 138 11.77 15.16 -8.35
C ALA A 138 11.89 13.87 -9.17
N LYS A 139 11.39 13.86 -10.41
CA LYS A 139 11.60 12.73 -11.33
C LYS A 139 13.07 12.55 -11.71
N ASP A 140 13.75 13.62 -12.11
CA ASP A 140 15.17 13.57 -12.49
C ASP A 140 16.06 12.99 -11.38
N THR A 141 15.89 13.43 -10.13
CA THR A 141 16.72 12.96 -9.01
C THR A 141 16.46 11.49 -8.65
N TYR A 142 15.26 10.99 -8.89
CA TYR A 142 14.91 9.58 -8.77
C TYR A 142 15.53 8.77 -9.92
N ASP A 143 15.29 9.16 -11.17
CA ASP A 143 15.78 8.47 -12.36
C ASP A 143 17.32 8.34 -12.32
N ARG A 144 18.03 9.44 -12.00
CA ARG A 144 19.49 9.41 -11.81
C ARG A 144 19.93 8.47 -10.71
N GLY A 145 19.17 8.35 -9.62
CA GLY A 145 19.47 7.44 -8.51
C GLY A 145 19.34 5.98 -8.93
N VAL A 146 18.25 5.66 -9.63
CA VAL A 146 18.00 4.33 -10.20
C VAL A 146 19.12 3.94 -11.19
N ASP A 147 19.43 4.83 -12.14
CA ASP A 147 20.45 4.55 -13.16
C ASP A 147 21.86 4.46 -12.56
N MET A 148 22.18 5.30 -11.58
CA MET A 148 23.46 5.25 -10.87
C MET A 148 23.68 3.89 -10.18
N LEU A 149 22.66 3.35 -9.50
CA LEU A 149 22.79 2.08 -8.79
C LEU A 149 22.77 0.87 -9.72
N HIS A 150 22.06 0.93 -10.85
CA HIS A 150 22.16 -0.09 -11.90
C HIS A 150 23.53 -0.11 -12.59
N ALA A 151 24.23 1.04 -12.64
CA ALA A 151 25.58 1.12 -13.20
C ALA A 151 26.66 0.49 -12.31
N ILE A 152 26.36 0.11 -11.06
CA ILE A 152 27.30 -0.61 -10.18
C ILE A 152 27.37 -2.07 -10.63
N PRO A 153 28.56 -2.61 -10.97
CA PRO A 153 28.69 -4.01 -11.38
C PRO A 153 28.08 -4.97 -10.36
N ASN A 154 27.38 -6.02 -10.81
CA ASN A 154 26.73 -7.03 -9.97
C ASN A 154 25.66 -6.50 -8.99
N ASN A 155 25.31 -5.21 -9.04
CA ASN A 155 24.22 -4.68 -8.27
C ASN A 155 22.91 -4.82 -9.05
N LYS A 156 21.83 -5.07 -8.31
CA LYS A 156 20.46 -5.06 -8.85
C LYS A 156 19.57 -4.38 -7.81
N PRO A 157 19.49 -3.04 -7.82
CA PRO A 157 18.66 -2.34 -6.85
C PRO A 157 17.19 -2.69 -7.12
N VAL A 158 16.43 -2.89 -6.05
CA VAL A 158 15.00 -3.23 -6.15
C VAL A 158 14.12 -2.30 -5.34
N ALA A 159 14.69 -1.58 -4.37
CA ALA A 159 13.95 -0.80 -3.40
C ALA A 159 14.25 0.70 -3.50
N PHE A 160 13.24 1.48 -3.16
CA PHE A 160 13.30 2.91 -2.91
C PHE A 160 12.89 3.22 -1.48
N ARG A 161 13.50 4.25 -0.89
CA ARG A 161 12.99 4.92 0.31
C ARG A 161 12.97 6.41 0.03
N MET A 162 11.83 7.03 0.30
CA MET A 162 11.69 8.46 0.10
C MET A 162 12.48 9.23 1.18
N PRO A 163 13.33 10.19 0.79
CA PRO A 163 14.00 11.10 1.72
C PRO A 163 13.04 11.67 2.77
N CYS A 164 13.44 11.65 4.04
CA CYS A 164 12.67 12.20 5.16
C CYS A 164 11.27 11.60 5.39
N CYS A 165 10.96 10.42 4.84
CA CYS A 165 9.65 9.78 5.02
C CYS A 165 9.28 9.48 6.48
N ASP A 166 10.26 9.44 7.37
CA ASP A 166 10.13 9.17 8.80
C ASP A 166 9.95 10.43 9.66
N SER A 167 10.12 11.60 9.07
CA SER A 167 10.21 12.87 9.78
C SER A 167 9.23 13.95 9.32
N ILE A 168 8.80 13.93 8.06
CA ILE A 168 7.84 14.89 7.49
C ILE A 168 6.89 14.22 6.51
N ASN A 169 5.75 14.85 6.22
CA ASN A 169 4.82 14.36 5.21
C ASN A 169 5.40 14.59 3.81
N THR A 170 5.72 13.49 3.10
CA THR A 170 6.37 13.56 1.79
C THR A 170 6.00 12.42 0.83
N PRO A 171 5.78 11.16 1.27
CA PRO A 171 5.23 10.13 0.40
C PRO A 171 3.86 10.56 -0.14
N SER A 172 3.62 10.24 -1.40
CA SER A 172 2.46 10.73 -2.12
C SER A 172 2.06 9.76 -3.23
N PRO A 173 0.75 9.48 -3.40
CA PRO A 173 0.22 8.80 -4.58
C PRO A 173 0.75 9.33 -5.91
N ARG A 174 1.06 10.64 -5.98
CA ARG A 174 1.62 11.26 -7.17
C ARG A 174 2.98 10.69 -7.57
N TYR A 175 3.83 10.42 -6.57
CA TYR A 175 5.13 9.82 -6.80
C TYR A 175 4.99 8.41 -7.39
N TRP A 176 4.14 7.57 -6.80
CA TRP A 176 3.96 6.21 -7.31
C TRP A 176 3.31 6.20 -8.69
N ALA A 177 2.27 7.01 -8.90
CA ALA A 177 1.53 7.04 -10.16
C ALA A 177 2.38 7.50 -11.36
N GLU A 178 3.27 8.48 -11.18
CA GLU A 178 3.93 9.15 -12.30
C GLU A 178 5.47 9.06 -12.32
N ILE A 179 6.10 8.56 -11.25
CA ILE A 179 7.57 8.47 -11.15
C ILE A 179 8.02 7.02 -10.91
N PHE A 180 7.56 6.39 -9.82
CA PHE A 180 8.00 5.03 -9.47
C PHE A 180 7.52 3.97 -10.49
N ASN A 181 6.25 4.07 -10.90
CA ASN A 181 5.63 3.12 -11.83
C ASN A 181 6.09 3.33 -13.29
N GLU A 182 6.87 4.36 -13.56
CA GLU A 182 7.52 4.57 -14.84
C GLU A 182 8.86 3.83 -14.92
N VAL A 183 9.39 3.75 -16.13
CA VAL A 183 10.76 3.28 -16.41
C VAL A 183 11.67 4.50 -16.62
N THR A 184 12.95 4.37 -16.27
CA THR A 184 13.92 5.43 -16.53
C THR A 184 14.22 5.55 -18.02
N ASN A 185 14.49 6.78 -18.46
CA ASN A 185 14.99 7.07 -19.80
C ASN A 185 16.53 7.08 -19.77
N SER A 186 17.18 5.97 -19.39
CA SER A 186 18.65 5.90 -19.35
C SER A 186 19.23 6.07 -20.75
N SER A 187 19.94 7.18 -20.97
CA SER A 187 20.61 7.48 -22.24
C SER A 187 21.93 6.72 -22.41
N ARG A 188 22.39 5.97 -21.39
CA ARG A 188 23.75 5.38 -21.36
C ARG A 188 23.82 3.92 -21.78
N SER A 189 22.75 3.14 -21.67
CA SER A 189 22.73 1.71 -22.03
C SER A 189 21.64 1.32 -23.01
N GLY A 190 20.68 2.21 -23.32
CA GLY A 190 19.46 1.82 -24.04
C GLY A 190 18.53 0.90 -23.23
N GLU A 191 18.92 0.51 -22.01
CA GLU A 191 18.13 -0.32 -21.10
C GLU A 191 17.22 0.56 -20.26
N ARG A 192 15.96 0.14 -20.13
CA ARG A 192 14.94 0.81 -19.33
C ARG A 192 14.99 0.25 -17.91
N ASN A 193 15.46 1.04 -16.93
CA ASN A 193 15.54 0.61 -15.54
C ASN A 193 14.27 0.93 -14.76
N TYR A 194 14.02 0.19 -13.68
CA TYR A 194 12.91 0.42 -12.76
C TYR A 194 13.18 -0.25 -11.40
N LEU A 195 12.34 0.04 -10.40
CA LEU A 195 12.35 -0.60 -9.09
C LEU A 195 11.03 -1.35 -8.85
N SER A 196 11.03 -2.23 -7.84
CA SER A 196 9.89 -3.09 -7.52
C SER A 196 9.31 -2.84 -6.12
N LEU A 197 10.15 -2.39 -5.17
CA LEU A 197 9.80 -2.18 -3.79
C LEU A 197 9.90 -0.70 -3.40
N ASP A 198 9.03 -0.26 -2.49
CA ASP A 198 9.14 0.99 -1.74
C ASP A 198 9.14 0.69 -0.23
N SER A 199 9.85 1.52 0.53
CA SER A 199 9.90 1.48 1.99
C SER A 199 9.80 2.89 2.59
N SER A 200 8.67 3.57 2.36
CA SER A 200 8.42 4.96 2.75
C SER A 200 7.17 5.17 3.63
N VAL A 201 6.31 4.16 3.79
CA VAL A 201 5.15 4.21 4.71
C VAL A 201 5.48 3.47 6.01
N PHE A 202 5.15 4.05 7.16
CA PHE A 202 5.42 3.44 8.46
C PHE A 202 4.26 2.56 8.94
N THR A 203 4.56 1.49 9.68
CA THR A 203 3.57 0.75 10.46
C THR A 203 3.75 1.09 11.94
N VAL A 204 2.63 1.22 12.64
CA VAL A 204 2.58 1.56 14.07
C VAL A 204 1.76 0.49 14.78
N PHE A 205 2.38 -0.22 15.71
CA PHE A 205 1.63 -1.11 16.60
C PHE A 205 0.86 -0.31 17.64
N THR A 206 -0.33 -0.80 17.97
CA THR A 206 -1.25 -0.15 18.90
C THR A 206 -1.98 -1.20 19.73
N SER A 207 -2.55 -0.79 20.84
CA SER A 207 -3.40 -1.67 21.65
C SER A 207 -4.73 -2.03 20.98
N GLY A 208 -5.06 -1.42 19.83
CA GLY A 208 -6.25 -1.73 19.05
C GLY A 208 -6.19 -3.09 18.33
N ASP A 209 -5.00 -3.70 18.22
CA ASP A 209 -4.85 -5.05 17.67
C ASP A 209 -5.09 -6.10 18.75
N PRO A 210 -6.12 -6.97 18.61
CA PRO A 210 -6.38 -8.02 19.60
C PRO A 210 -5.34 -9.15 19.60
N GLU A 211 -4.53 -9.30 18.54
CA GLU A 211 -3.47 -10.31 18.48
C GLU A 211 -2.27 -9.95 19.35
N LEU A 212 -2.12 -8.67 19.73
CA LEU A 212 -0.94 -8.16 20.42
C LEU A 212 -1.12 -8.12 21.94
N PRO A 213 -0.24 -8.78 22.72
CA PRO A 213 -0.21 -8.65 24.17
C PRO A 213 -0.09 -7.20 24.61
N LYS A 214 -0.95 -6.77 25.54
CA LYS A 214 -1.03 -5.38 25.99
C LYS A 214 0.29 -4.85 26.56
N ASN A 215 1.09 -5.70 27.20
CA ASN A 215 2.42 -5.30 27.74
C ASN A 215 3.44 -4.94 26.66
N LEU A 216 3.28 -5.44 25.42
CA LEU A 216 4.15 -5.08 24.29
C LEU A 216 3.75 -3.75 23.67
N VAL A 217 2.46 -3.44 23.62
CA VAL A 217 1.92 -2.26 22.92
C VAL A 217 1.52 -1.12 23.85
N LEU A 218 1.48 -1.34 25.16
CA LEU A 218 1.28 -0.31 26.18
C LEU A 218 2.52 -0.14 27.06
N GLU A 219 2.76 1.10 27.46
CA GLU A 219 3.71 1.54 28.49
C GLU A 219 2.95 2.44 29.47
N ASP A 220 2.90 2.03 30.74
CA ASP A 220 2.16 2.75 31.80
C ASP A 220 0.70 3.08 31.41
N GLY A 221 0.04 2.13 30.75
CA GLY A 221 -1.34 2.25 30.28
C GLY A 221 -1.53 3.14 29.03
N ARG A 222 -0.46 3.65 28.43
CA ARG A 222 -0.48 4.47 27.22
C ARG A 222 0.08 3.73 26.01
N GLU A 223 -0.34 4.10 24.81
CA GLU A 223 0.20 3.53 23.56
C GLU A 223 1.72 3.70 23.49
N ARG A 224 2.45 2.56 23.45
CA ARG A 224 3.92 2.54 23.45
C ARG A 224 4.50 3.24 22.23
N PHE A 225 3.90 3.05 21.05
CA PHE A 225 4.50 3.48 19.79
C PHE A 225 3.96 4.80 19.25
N LYS A 226 2.71 5.20 19.57
CA LYS A 226 2.12 6.45 19.04
C LYS A 226 2.88 7.71 19.45
N LYS A 227 3.59 7.69 20.58
CA LYS A 227 4.42 8.80 21.06
C LYS A 227 5.56 9.18 20.10
N TYR A 228 5.97 8.28 19.21
CA TYR A 228 7.04 8.51 18.23
C TYR A 228 6.56 9.20 16.96
N LEU A 229 5.25 9.29 16.72
CA LEU A 229 4.70 10.03 15.58
C LEU A 229 4.85 11.54 15.84
N PRO A 230 5.54 12.31 14.96
CA PRO A 230 5.76 13.74 15.15
C PRO A 230 4.45 14.54 15.15
N ALA A 231 3.88 14.73 16.35
CA ALA A 231 2.60 15.41 16.54
C ALA A 231 2.67 16.90 16.14
N ASP A 232 3.84 17.52 16.32
CA ASP A 232 4.16 18.89 15.90
C ASP A 232 4.08 19.09 14.38
N ARG A 233 4.19 18.00 13.60
CA ARG A 233 4.19 17.99 12.13
C ARG A 233 2.92 17.42 11.52
N GLN A 234 1.93 17.02 12.35
CA GLN A 234 0.73 16.31 11.89
C GLN A 234 1.12 15.16 10.95
N PHE A 235 2.06 14.34 11.40
CA PHE A 235 2.63 13.28 10.59
C PHE A 235 1.59 12.22 10.21
N VAL A 236 1.47 11.89 8.92
CA VAL A 236 0.47 10.97 8.36
C VAL A 236 1.05 9.83 7.52
N ASN A 237 2.37 9.70 7.41
CA ASN A 237 2.98 8.64 6.61
C ASN A 237 2.96 7.28 7.34
N TRP A 238 1.82 6.86 7.88
CA TRP A 238 1.73 5.63 8.68
C TRP A 238 0.41 4.88 8.51
N ILE A 239 0.43 3.59 8.79
CA ILE A 239 -0.70 2.67 8.90
C ILE A 239 -0.65 1.97 10.27
N GLU A 240 -1.78 1.43 10.74
CA GLU A 240 -1.84 0.77 12.06
C GLU A 240 -1.82 -0.76 11.93
N ASN A 241 -0.99 -1.39 12.77
CA ASN A 241 -0.99 -2.83 13.05
C ASN A 241 -0.87 -3.75 11.81
N TYR A 242 -0.30 -3.24 10.71
CA TYR A 242 -0.17 -3.98 9.47
C TYR A 242 1.32 -4.06 9.08
N PRO A 243 2.09 -5.00 9.67
CA PRO A 243 3.51 -5.16 9.42
C PRO A 243 3.78 -6.11 8.24
N TYR A 244 2.96 -6.10 7.19
CA TYR A 244 3.10 -7.02 6.05
C TYR A 244 3.43 -6.25 4.77
N PRO A 245 4.08 -6.88 3.78
CA PRO A 245 4.17 -6.30 2.46
C PRO A 245 2.77 -6.16 1.84
N TYR A 246 2.54 -5.09 1.09
CA TYR A 246 1.30 -4.86 0.34
C TYR A 246 1.59 -4.14 -0.97
N LEU A 247 0.59 -4.03 -1.84
CA LEU A 247 0.75 -3.40 -3.15
C LEU A 247 0.22 -1.96 -3.12
N ILE A 248 1.01 -1.01 -3.61
CA ILE A 248 0.54 0.35 -3.91
C ILE A 248 0.24 0.40 -5.40
N GLY A 249 -1.05 0.47 -5.73
CA GLY A 249 -1.51 0.22 -7.09
C GLY A 249 -1.06 -1.17 -7.55
N LYS A 250 -0.62 -1.27 -8.82
CA LYS A 250 -0.23 -2.55 -9.42
C LYS A 250 1.28 -2.75 -9.57
N TYR A 251 2.09 -1.72 -9.37
CA TYR A 251 3.51 -1.73 -9.80
C TYR A 251 4.51 -1.38 -8.69
N CYS A 252 4.05 -1.28 -7.44
CA CYS A 252 4.92 -1.09 -6.28
C CYS A 252 4.56 -2.02 -5.12
N TRP A 253 5.53 -2.75 -4.60
CA TRP A 253 5.43 -3.43 -3.31
C TRP A 253 5.88 -2.51 -2.19
N GLN A 254 5.00 -2.19 -1.25
CA GLN A 254 5.34 -1.47 -0.03
C GLN A 254 5.79 -2.44 1.06
N PHE A 255 7.01 -2.26 1.55
CA PHE A 255 7.49 -2.84 2.80
C PHE A 255 7.43 -1.77 3.89
N PRO A 256 6.43 -1.79 4.79
CA PRO A 256 6.26 -0.71 5.72
C PRO A 256 7.44 -0.61 6.70
N CYS A 257 7.94 0.59 6.93
CA CYS A 257 8.96 0.89 7.93
C CYS A 257 8.41 0.67 9.33
N MET A 258 9.22 0.17 10.26
CA MET A 258 8.79 0.02 11.64
C MET A 258 8.87 1.35 12.39
N THR A 259 7.82 1.67 13.15
CA THR A 259 7.85 2.77 14.12
C THR A 259 8.37 2.26 15.47
N PRO A 260 9.40 2.88 16.08
CA PRO A 260 10.09 4.09 15.60
C PRO A 260 11.25 3.82 14.63
N SER A 261 11.54 4.78 13.73
CA SER A 261 12.90 4.96 13.19
C SER A 261 13.85 5.53 14.26
N ASP A 262 15.16 5.47 14.04
CA ASP A 262 16.11 6.14 14.94
C ASP A 262 15.94 7.67 14.94
N TRP A 263 15.52 8.28 13.83
CA TRP A 263 15.18 9.71 13.76
C TRP A 263 13.98 10.04 14.64
N GLN A 264 12.89 9.26 14.55
CA GLN A 264 11.70 9.46 15.37
C GLN A 264 12.04 9.30 16.85
N ALA A 265 12.87 8.30 17.15
CA ALA A 265 13.29 8.02 18.51
C ALA A 265 14.19 9.10 19.09
N GLN A 266 15.21 9.58 18.36
CA GLN A 266 16.09 10.65 18.83
C GLN A 266 15.35 11.99 18.93
N HIS A 267 14.38 12.25 18.05
CA HIS A 267 13.58 13.47 18.11
C HIS A 267 12.83 13.56 19.44
N LEU A 268 12.29 12.43 19.91
CA LEU A 268 11.58 12.33 21.17
C LEU A 268 12.52 12.24 22.40
N HIS A 269 13.52 11.37 22.36
CA HIS A 269 14.29 10.94 23.54
C HIS A 269 15.75 11.42 23.58
N LYS A 270 16.18 12.19 22.57
CA LYS A 270 17.59 12.53 22.29
C LYS A 270 18.42 11.31 21.85
N PRO A 271 19.62 11.52 21.26
CA PRO A 271 20.43 10.45 20.70
C PRO A 271 20.82 9.35 21.70
N ASN A 272 20.99 8.13 21.18
CA ASN A 272 21.53 6.94 21.86
C ASN A 272 20.74 6.51 23.12
N ASN A 273 19.47 6.89 23.21
CA ASN A 273 18.65 6.58 24.37
C ASN A 273 18.32 5.07 24.43
N PRO A 274 18.54 4.39 25.57
CA PRO A 274 18.26 2.95 25.70
C PRO A 274 16.77 2.59 25.56
N LEU A 275 15.87 3.54 25.81
CA LEU A 275 14.42 3.33 25.61
C LEU A 275 14.08 3.03 24.15
N THR A 276 14.85 3.56 23.20
CA THR A 276 14.71 3.24 21.78
C THR A 276 14.90 1.76 21.53
N VAL A 277 15.97 1.17 22.07
CA VAL A 277 16.28 -0.26 21.89
C VAL A 277 15.25 -1.14 22.59
N ARG A 278 14.81 -0.74 23.79
CA ARG A 278 13.71 -1.43 24.49
C ARG A 278 12.43 -1.46 23.65
N ASP A 279 12.04 -0.35 23.06
CA ASP A 279 10.81 -0.26 22.26
C ASP A 279 10.98 -0.95 20.90
N TRP A 280 12.17 -0.97 20.30
CA TRP A 280 12.48 -1.82 19.15
C TRP A 280 12.33 -3.31 19.44
N LYS A 281 12.81 -3.79 20.60
CA LYS A 281 12.64 -5.18 21.02
C LYS A 281 11.15 -5.55 21.17
N ALA A 282 10.34 -4.66 21.75
CA ALA A 282 8.89 -4.86 21.86
C ALA A 282 8.19 -4.86 20.49
N ALA A 283 8.61 -3.99 19.56
CA ALA A 283 8.09 -3.97 18.20
C ALA A 283 8.49 -5.23 17.43
N LEU A 284 9.73 -5.72 17.56
CA LEU A 284 10.15 -6.98 16.95
C LEU A 284 9.36 -8.17 17.48
N ASP A 285 9.15 -8.26 18.79
CA ASP A 285 8.31 -9.30 19.40
C ASP A 285 6.88 -9.26 18.85
N SER A 286 6.32 -8.05 18.69
CA SER A 286 5.01 -7.84 18.08
C SER A 286 4.98 -8.28 16.61
N THR A 287 6.04 -8.00 15.84
CA THR A 287 6.19 -8.47 14.46
C THR A 287 6.22 -10.00 14.38
N VAL A 288 6.93 -10.68 15.27
CA VAL A 288 6.98 -12.16 15.31
C VAL A 288 5.58 -12.74 15.58
N ILE A 289 4.85 -12.19 16.55
CA ILE A 289 3.47 -12.60 16.84
C ILE A 289 2.58 -12.44 15.60
N LYS A 290 2.71 -11.31 14.89
CA LYS A 290 1.96 -11.04 13.67
C LYS A 290 2.44 -11.86 12.47
N LYS A 291 3.55 -12.58 12.57
CA LYS A 291 4.25 -13.19 11.45
C LYS A 291 4.57 -12.21 10.31
N GLY A 292 5.08 -11.03 10.64
CA GLY A 292 5.30 -9.91 9.71
C GLY A 292 6.76 -9.56 9.42
N VAL A 293 6.99 -8.34 8.93
CA VAL A 293 8.29 -7.76 8.62
C VAL A 293 8.63 -6.63 9.59
N PHE A 294 9.83 -6.67 10.16
CA PHE A 294 10.42 -5.60 10.94
C PHE A 294 11.45 -4.89 10.08
N ASN A 295 11.09 -3.73 9.55
CA ASN A 295 11.96 -2.95 8.68
C ASN A 295 12.53 -1.76 9.45
N MET A 296 13.77 -1.89 9.86
CA MET A 296 14.46 -0.89 10.67
C MET A 296 15.00 0.23 9.78
N VAL A 297 14.74 1.47 10.17
CA VAL A 297 15.32 2.67 9.57
C VAL A 297 16.33 3.25 10.55
N PHE A 298 17.60 3.33 10.14
CA PHE A 298 18.66 3.88 10.98
C PHE A 298 19.74 4.62 10.19
N HIS A 299 20.54 5.43 10.88
CA HIS A 299 21.50 6.34 10.27
C HIS A 299 22.84 6.40 11.03
N PRO A 300 23.98 6.64 10.34
CA PRO A 300 25.29 6.82 10.97
C PRO A 300 25.51 8.28 11.43
N HIS A 301 24.46 8.95 11.89
CA HIS A 301 24.49 10.38 12.27
C HIS A 301 24.65 10.61 13.77
N GLY A 302 24.95 9.55 14.53
CA GLY A 302 25.13 9.61 15.98
C GLY A 302 23.82 9.55 16.79
N TRP A 303 22.68 9.32 16.12
CA TRP A 303 21.36 9.13 16.73
C TRP A 303 21.21 7.77 17.41
N ILE A 304 21.87 6.77 16.85
CA ILE A 304 21.97 5.41 17.40
C ILE A 304 23.42 4.93 17.26
N LYS A 305 23.87 4.06 18.16
CA LYS A 305 25.18 3.40 18.07
C LYS A 305 25.09 2.02 17.41
N ALA A 306 26.19 1.55 16.83
CA ALA A 306 26.27 0.22 16.26
C ALA A 306 25.98 -0.88 17.31
N GLU A 307 26.42 -0.69 18.56
CA GLU A 307 26.17 -1.64 19.66
C GLU A 307 24.68 -1.76 20.00
N GLN A 308 23.91 -0.70 19.81
CA GLN A 308 22.46 -0.71 20.03
C GLN A 308 21.71 -1.46 18.92
N VAL A 309 22.20 -1.40 17.69
CA VAL A 309 21.70 -2.24 16.58
C VAL A 309 22.03 -3.71 16.85
N ILE A 310 23.26 -3.98 17.31
CA ILE A 310 23.69 -5.33 17.70
C ILE A 310 22.82 -5.88 18.84
N ASP A 311 22.46 -5.08 19.84
CA ASP A 311 21.59 -5.50 20.95
C ASP A 311 20.19 -5.92 20.45
N LEU A 312 19.66 -5.29 19.42
CA LEU A 312 18.42 -5.73 18.76
C LEU A 312 18.60 -7.06 18.02
N ILE A 313 19.70 -7.20 17.26
CA ILE A 313 20.04 -8.45 16.54
C ILE A 313 20.16 -9.62 17.54
N ASP A 314 20.85 -9.40 18.65
CA ASP A 314 21.05 -10.40 19.69
C ASP A 314 19.75 -10.80 20.36
N HIS A 315 18.86 -9.84 20.64
CA HIS A 315 17.51 -10.12 21.13
C HIS A 315 16.71 -10.97 20.14
N ALA A 316 16.76 -10.65 18.84
CA ALA A 316 16.07 -11.40 17.80
C ALA A 316 16.49 -12.88 17.81
N VAL A 317 17.81 -13.13 17.82
CA VAL A 317 18.38 -14.47 17.79
C VAL A 317 18.11 -15.21 19.10
N ALA A 318 18.37 -14.59 20.25
CA ALA A 318 18.24 -15.23 21.55
C ALA A 318 16.78 -15.59 21.89
N ARG A 319 15.82 -14.73 21.52
CA ARG A 319 14.41 -14.91 21.87
C ARG A 319 13.64 -15.73 20.85
N HIS A 320 13.90 -15.53 19.56
CA HIS A 320 13.07 -16.09 18.49
C HIS A 320 13.80 -17.14 17.64
N GLY A 321 15.14 -17.15 17.67
CA GLY A 321 15.95 -18.13 16.95
C GLY A 321 15.58 -18.22 15.47
N LYS A 322 15.30 -19.44 15.00
CA LYS A 322 14.99 -19.72 13.58
C LYS A 322 13.68 -19.09 13.07
N LYS A 323 12.82 -18.61 13.97
CA LYS A 323 11.58 -17.90 13.60
C LYS A 323 11.87 -16.56 12.92
N VAL A 324 13.03 -15.96 13.18
CA VAL A 324 13.46 -14.71 12.57
C VAL A 324 14.51 -14.98 11.51
N LYS A 325 14.33 -14.36 10.34
CA LYS A 325 15.34 -14.33 9.28
C LYS A 325 15.75 -12.90 8.95
N PHE A 326 17.05 -12.66 8.84
CA PHE A 326 17.57 -11.38 8.34
C PHE A 326 17.69 -11.43 6.82
N LEU A 327 17.03 -10.49 6.14
CA LEU A 327 17.06 -10.37 4.68
C LEU A 327 17.37 -8.93 4.26
N THR A 328 18.02 -8.78 3.11
CA THR A 328 18.04 -7.49 2.39
C THR A 328 16.72 -7.28 1.63
N PHE A 329 16.48 -6.06 1.15
CA PHE A 329 15.38 -5.78 0.21
C PHE A 329 15.50 -6.60 -1.08
N LYS A 330 16.72 -6.72 -1.64
CA LYS A 330 17.00 -7.58 -2.81
C LYS A 330 16.58 -9.02 -2.57
N GLU A 331 16.98 -9.61 -1.46
CA GLU A 331 16.60 -10.98 -1.10
C GLU A 331 15.10 -11.10 -0.86
N SER A 332 14.48 -10.10 -0.22
CA SER A 332 13.03 -10.09 0.02
C SER A 332 12.24 -10.05 -1.29
N HIS A 333 12.67 -9.24 -2.26
CA HIS A 333 12.12 -9.24 -3.61
C HIS A 333 12.30 -10.60 -4.30
N GLU A 334 13.47 -11.21 -4.22
CA GLU A 334 13.71 -12.55 -4.80
C GLU A 334 12.79 -13.62 -4.20
N ARG A 335 12.50 -13.55 -2.89
CA ARG A 335 11.54 -14.44 -2.24
C ARG A 335 10.12 -14.21 -2.73
N LEU A 336 9.65 -12.97 -2.82
CA LEU A 336 8.34 -12.63 -3.40
C LEU A 336 8.20 -13.20 -4.82
N GLN A 337 9.22 -12.98 -5.65
CA GLN A 337 9.25 -13.46 -7.04
C GLN A 337 9.13 -14.98 -7.11
N LYS A 338 9.90 -15.69 -6.29
CA LYS A 338 9.90 -17.14 -6.25
C LYS A 338 8.56 -17.70 -5.76
N SER A 339 8.05 -17.19 -4.63
CA SER A 339 6.92 -17.78 -3.92
C SER A 339 5.57 -17.42 -4.54
N LEU A 340 5.39 -16.17 -4.99
CA LEU A 340 4.09 -15.69 -5.47
C LEU A 340 4.01 -15.67 -7.01
N PHE A 341 5.14 -15.37 -7.68
CA PHE A 341 5.16 -15.15 -9.12
C PHE A 341 5.85 -16.27 -9.91
N ARG A 342 6.26 -17.34 -9.21
CA ARG A 342 6.90 -18.54 -9.78
C ARG A 342 8.19 -18.25 -10.53
N GLY A 343 8.93 -17.24 -10.08
CA GLY A 343 10.22 -16.82 -10.63
C GLY A 343 10.15 -15.89 -11.85
N GLU A 344 8.96 -15.62 -12.39
CA GLU A 344 8.79 -14.59 -13.42
C GLU A 344 8.89 -13.19 -12.83
N SER A 345 9.16 -12.19 -13.67
CA SER A 345 9.15 -10.79 -13.21
C SER A 345 7.72 -10.37 -12.84
N TRP A 346 7.47 -10.13 -11.55
CA TRP A 346 6.22 -9.57 -11.05
C TRP A 346 5.67 -8.42 -11.90
N ARG A 347 6.53 -7.47 -12.31
CA ARG A 347 6.09 -6.24 -13.01
C ARG A 347 5.56 -6.57 -14.40
N ALA A 348 6.05 -7.65 -15.01
CA ALA A 348 5.56 -8.16 -16.29
C ALA A 348 4.20 -8.87 -16.17
N CYS A 349 3.83 -9.34 -14.97
CA CYS A 349 2.59 -10.07 -14.74
C CYS A 349 1.58 -9.36 -13.84
N ALA A 350 1.86 -8.13 -13.37
CA ALA A 350 1.01 -7.34 -12.47
C ALA A 350 -0.46 -7.15 -12.93
N GLU A 351 -0.74 -7.26 -14.22
CA GLU A 351 -2.08 -7.17 -14.79
C GLU A 351 -2.84 -8.53 -14.83
N SER A 352 -2.15 -9.61 -14.49
CA SER A 352 -2.62 -11.00 -14.69
C SER A 352 -2.38 -11.92 -13.50
N VAL A 353 -1.56 -11.50 -12.53
CA VAL A 353 -1.39 -12.17 -11.23
C VAL A 353 -1.83 -11.18 -10.15
N LEU A 354 -2.97 -11.47 -9.53
CA LEU A 354 -3.65 -10.58 -8.60
C LEU A 354 -3.60 -11.16 -7.19
N LEU A 355 -3.33 -10.31 -6.20
CA LEU A 355 -3.37 -10.68 -4.79
C LEU A 355 -4.64 -10.16 -4.15
N LEU A 356 -5.43 -11.04 -3.54
CA LEU A 356 -6.69 -10.73 -2.87
C LEU A 356 -7.15 -11.87 -1.97
N ASP A 357 -8.00 -11.56 -0.99
CA ASP A 357 -8.66 -12.54 -0.14
C ASP A 357 -9.90 -13.13 -0.85
N VAL A 358 -9.72 -14.30 -1.45
CA VAL A 358 -10.70 -14.93 -2.34
C VAL A 358 -11.85 -15.56 -1.55
N ASN A 359 -11.55 -16.16 -0.40
CA ASN A 359 -12.47 -16.97 0.41
C ASN A 359 -12.89 -16.29 1.73
N ASN A 360 -12.52 -15.02 1.94
CA ASN A 360 -12.81 -14.23 3.14
C ASN A 360 -12.20 -14.80 4.43
N ASP A 361 -11.01 -15.41 4.37
CA ASP A 361 -10.33 -15.99 5.54
C ASP A 361 -9.33 -15.05 6.22
N GLY A 362 -9.14 -13.84 5.68
CA GLY A 362 -8.24 -12.84 6.22
C GLY A 362 -6.78 -13.02 5.82
N TYR A 363 -6.48 -13.85 4.81
CA TYR A 363 -5.17 -13.97 4.19
C TYR A 363 -5.22 -13.58 2.71
N LEU A 364 -4.10 -13.09 2.18
CA LEU A 364 -4.00 -12.79 0.74
C LEU A 364 -3.71 -14.07 -0.05
N ASP A 365 -4.57 -14.35 -1.02
CA ASP A 365 -4.44 -15.42 -2.00
C ASP A 365 -3.90 -14.90 -3.34
N VAL A 366 -3.55 -15.82 -4.24
CA VAL A 366 -3.08 -15.49 -5.59
C VAL A 366 -4.05 -15.99 -6.66
N VAL A 367 -4.53 -15.10 -7.50
CA VAL A 367 -5.27 -15.44 -8.74
C VAL A 367 -4.35 -15.22 -9.94
N ASP A 368 -3.94 -16.32 -10.58
CA ASP A 368 -3.03 -16.35 -11.73
C ASP A 368 -3.79 -16.63 -13.03
N LEU A 369 -3.92 -15.59 -13.85
CA LEU A 369 -4.69 -15.57 -15.10
C LEU A 369 -3.80 -15.66 -16.35
N ARG A 370 -2.50 -15.95 -16.20
CA ARG A 370 -1.56 -15.99 -17.34
C ARG A 370 -1.78 -17.18 -18.27
N SER A 371 -2.24 -18.31 -17.74
CA SER A 371 -2.45 -19.54 -18.49
C SER A 371 -3.90 -19.70 -18.96
N ARG A 372 -4.11 -20.48 -20.03
CA ARG A 372 -5.46 -20.84 -20.49
C ARG A 372 -6.28 -21.56 -19.42
N ALA A 373 -5.62 -22.48 -18.71
CA ALA A 373 -6.11 -23.08 -17.48
C ALA A 373 -5.60 -22.23 -16.31
N ALA A 374 -6.40 -21.26 -15.87
CA ALA A 374 -6.00 -20.33 -14.82
C ALA A 374 -5.88 -21.08 -13.49
N LYS A 375 -5.14 -20.51 -12.53
CA LYS A 375 -4.98 -21.11 -11.20
C LYS A 375 -5.29 -20.10 -10.11
N THR A 376 -5.86 -20.59 -9.03
CA THR A 376 -5.96 -19.83 -7.78
C THR A 376 -5.21 -20.60 -6.70
N TYR A 377 -4.38 -19.88 -5.95
CA TYR A 377 -3.58 -20.41 -4.85
C TYR A 377 -4.13 -19.81 -3.57
N LEU A 378 -4.82 -20.62 -2.80
CA LEU A 378 -5.39 -20.25 -1.52
C LEU A 378 -4.37 -20.54 -0.43
N TRP A 379 -4.17 -19.62 0.50
CA TRP A 379 -3.26 -19.86 1.62
C TRP A 379 -3.96 -20.66 2.72
N ASP A 380 -3.34 -21.74 3.18
CA ASP A 380 -3.75 -22.45 4.39
C ASP A 380 -2.84 -22.01 5.55
N PRO A 381 -3.34 -21.21 6.51
CA PRO A 381 -2.52 -20.69 7.61
C PRO A 381 -2.15 -21.75 8.66
N ASP A 382 -2.92 -22.82 8.78
CA ASP A 382 -2.67 -23.89 9.75
C ASP A 382 -1.57 -24.82 9.24
N LEU A 383 -1.58 -25.11 7.94
CA LEU A 383 -0.58 -25.95 7.29
C LEU A 383 0.63 -25.15 6.75
N SER A 384 0.52 -23.83 6.68
CA SER A 384 1.51 -22.94 6.06
C SER A 384 1.87 -23.35 4.63
N LEU A 385 0.85 -23.66 3.83
CA LEU A 385 0.98 -24.19 2.47
C LEU A 385 -0.03 -23.55 1.52
N TRP A 386 0.33 -23.48 0.25
CA TRP A 386 -0.56 -23.05 -0.83
C TRP A 386 -1.43 -24.22 -1.30
N ARG A 387 -2.75 -24.09 -1.18
CA ARG A 387 -3.73 -24.99 -1.80
C ARG A 387 -4.09 -24.47 -3.18
N VAL A 388 -3.83 -25.27 -4.21
CA VAL A 388 -4.13 -24.90 -5.61
C VAL A 388 -5.52 -25.37 -5.99
N CYS A 389 -6.32 -24.48 -6.58
CA CYS A 389 -7.59 -24.82 -7.21
C CYS A 389 -7.70 -24.23 -8.64
N PRO A 390 -8.64 -24.73 -9.45
CA PRO A 390 -8.90 -24.17 -10.78
C PRO A 390 -9.30 -22.70 -10.70
N GLY A 391 -8.63 -21.86 -11.49
CA GLY A 391 -8.95 -20.44 -11.65
C GLY A 391 -10.08 -20.19 -12.67
N PRO A 392 -10.43 -18.92 -12.93
CA PRO A 392 -11.39 -18.57 -13.96
C PRO A 392 -10.74 -18.71 -15.36
N ASP A 393 -11.11 -19.79 -16.05
CA ASP A 393 -10.49 -20.22 -17.30
C ASP A 393 -10.79 -19.33 -18.51
N GLY A 394 -9.88 -19.36 -19.49
CA GLY A 394 -10.07 -18.74 -20.80
C GLY A 394 -9.94 -17.22 -20.83
N LEU A 395 -9.41 -16.61 -19.76
CA LEU A 395 -9.22 -15.17 -19.67
C LEU A 395 -7.86 -14.69 -20.20
N ALA A 396 -6.81 -15.53 -20.18
CA ALA A 396 -5.44 -15.15 -20.55
C ALA A 396 -5.34 -14.39 -21.89
N LEU A 397 -5.82 -14.99 -22.98
CA LEU A 397 -5.78 -14.35 -24.30
C LEU A 397 -6.69 -13.11 -24.36
N LYS A 398 -7.83 -13.13 -23.65
CA LYS A 398 -8.76 -12.00 -23.65
C LYS A 398 -8.16 -10.79 -22.95
N LEU A 399 -7.44 -10.99 -21.84
CA LEU A 399 -6.69 -9.95 -21.14
C LEU A 399 -5.56 -9.38 -22.02
N LEU A 400 -4.80 -10.25 -22.70
CA LEU A 400 -3.76 -9.82 -23.65
C LEU A 400 -4.33 -8.95 -24.79
N LEU A 401 -5.59 -9.15 -25.17
CA LEU A 401 -6.28 -8.38 -26.21
C LEU A 401 -7.05 -7.17 -25.66
N GLY A 402 -6.78 -6.73 -24.43
CA GLY A 402 -7.39 -5.53 -23.83
C GLY A 402 -8.69 -5.78 -23.07
N GLY A 403 -8.98 -7.04 -22.74
CA GLY A 403 -10.04 -7.38 -21.79
C GLY A 403 -9.79 -6.77 -20.42
N SER A 404 -10.88 -6.48 -19.70
CA SER A 404 -10.88 -5.87 -18.38
C SER A 404 -11.55 -6.79 -17.36
N ILE A 405 -11.03 -6.76 -16.14
CA ILE A 405 -11.57 -7.51 -15.00
C ILE A 405 -11.79 -6.57 -13.81
N ARG A 406 -12.81 -6.87 -13.02
CA ARG A 406 -13.09 -6.21 -11.74
C ARG A 406 -13.40 -7.26 -10.69
N PHE A 407 -12.86 -7.07 -9.50
CA PHE A 407 -13.15 -7.91 -8.35
C PHE A 407 -14.09 -7.16 -7.40
N GLY A 408 -14.99 -7.91 -6.77
CA GLY A 408 -15.91 -7.38 -5.78
C GLY A 408 -16.68 -8.51 -5.09
N ILE A 409 -17.45 -8.16 -4.07
CA ILE A 409 -18.28 -9.11 -3.33
C ILE A 409 -19.71 -8.98 -3.83
N VAL A 410 -20.19 -9.88 -4.69
CA VAL A 410 -21.56 -9.77 -5.26
C VAL A 410 -22.50 -10.86 -4.73
N GLN A 411 -22.05 -11.63 -3.74
CA GLN A 411 -22.78 -12.73 -3.11
C GLN A 411 -22.70 -12.65 -1.58
N LYS A 412 -23.77 -13.08 -0.91
CA LYS A 412 -23.89 -13.04 0.56
C LYS A 412 -22.95 -13.98 1.32
N ASN A 413 -22.36 -14.97 0.64
CA ASN A 413 -21.32 -15.81 1.23
C ASN A 413 -20.04 -15.03 1.53
N GLY A 414 -19.91 -13.82 0.98
CA GLY A 414 -18.75 -12.97 1.16
C GLY A 414 -17.55 -13.40 0.31
N ASN A 415 -17.64 -14.41 -0.55
CA ASN A 415 -16.51 -14.82 -1.39
C ASN A 415 -16.29 -13.86 -2.57
N ALA A 416 -15.07 -13.82 -3.08
CA ALA A 416 -14.72 -12.97 -4.21
C ALA A 416 -15.50 -13.36 -5.48
N SER A 417 -15.84 -12.34 -6.26
CA SER A 417 -16.41 -12.47 -7.59
C SER A 417 -15.58 -11.66 -8.59
N LEU A 418 -15.47 -12.17 -9.81
CA LEU A 418 -14.72 -11.58 -10.92
C LEU A 418 -15.69 -11.25 -12.04
N ALA A 419 -15.90 -9.96 -12.30
CA ALA A 419 -16.62 -9.46 -13.46
C ALA A 419 -15.64 -9.19 -14.60
N PHE A 420 -15.93 -9.72 -15.79
CA PHE A 420 -15.05 -9.70 -16.95
C PHE A 420 -15.74 -9.07 -18.16
N GLN A 421 -15.02 -8.26 -18.92
CA GLN A 421 -15.48 -7.69 -20.19
C GLN A 421 -14.34 -7.65 -21.21
N SER A 422 -14.57 -8.12 -22.44
CA SER A 422 -13.61 -8.03 -23.55
C SER A 422 -14.29 -7.82 -24.88
N ALA A 423 -13.65 -7.05 -25.76
CA ALA A 423 -14.00 -6.96 -27.17
C ALA A 423 -13.13 -7.92 -28.00
N THR A 424 -13.68 -8.49 -29.07
CA THR A 424 -12.92 -9.25 -30.07
C THR A 424 -12.55 -8.36 -31.24
N LEU A 425 -11.28 -8.40 -31.67
CA LEU A 425 -10.83 -7.68 -32.86
C LEU A 425 -11.59 -8.15 -34.10
N GLY A 426 -12.33 -7.24 -34.73
CA GLY A 426 -13.08 -7.50 -35.95
C GLY A 426 -12.16 -7.60 -37.16
N MET A 427 -11.62 -8.78 -37.45
CA MET A 427 -10.89 -9.06 -38.70
C MET A 427 -11.85 -9.08 -39.90
N GLY A 428 -12.40 -7.92 -40.28
CA GLY A 428 -13.39 -7.77 -41.36
C GLY A 428 -14.83 -8.16 -41.00
N ARG A 429 -15.12 -8.38 -39.71
CA ARG A 429 -16.48 -8.62 -39.16
C ARG A 429 -16.78 -7.58 -38.08
N ALA A 430 -18.06 -7.30 -37.83
CA ALA A 430 -18.46 -6.46 -36.71
C ALA A 430 -17.90 -7.03 -35.39
N GLY A 431 -17.20 -6.19 -34.62
CA GLY A 431 -16.65 -6.57 -33.32
C GLY A 431 -17.75 -7.06 -32.38
N LYS A 432 -17.41 -8.01 -31.51
CA LYS A 432 -18.30 -8.50 -30.45
C LYS A 432 -17.70 -8.19 -29.10
N VAL A 433 -18.55 -7.85 -28.15
CA VAL A 433 -18.19 -7.72 -26.73
C VAL A 433 -18.79 -8.89 -25.98
N THR A 434 -17.98 -9.54 -25.15
CA THR A 434 -18.42 -10.59 -24.23
C THR A 434 -18.24 -10.12 -22.79
N GLN A 435 -19.25 -10.36 -21.97
CA GLN A 435 -19.27 -10.09 -20.54
C GLN A 435 -19.62 -11.37 -19.77
N ASP A 436 -18.96 -11.59 -18.65
CA ASP A 436 -19.20 -12.71 -17.75
C ASP A 436 -18.94 -12.31 -16.30
N VAL A 437 -19.52 -13.08 -15.37
CA VAL A 437 -19.18 -13.01 -13.95
C VAL A 437 -18.86 -14.42 -13.45
N TYR A 438 -17.78 -14.55 -12.69
CA TYR A 438 -17.38 -15.76 -12.00
C TYR A 438 -17.50 -15.53 -10.49
N HIS A 439 -18.03 -16.51 -9.77
CA HIS A 439 -18.08 -16.51 -8.30
C HIS A 439 -17.21 -17.61 -7.75
N PHE A 440 -16.46 -17.33 -6.69
CA PHE A 440 -15.75 -18.36 -5.96
C PHE A 440 -16.70 -19.07 -4.98
N ASP A 441 -16.89 -20.38 -5.15
CA ASP A 441 -17.84 -21.17 -4.35
C ASP A 441 -17.26 -21.73 -3.03
N GLY A 442 -15.99 -21.42 -2.73
CA GLY A 442 -15.23 -21.99 -1.62
C GLY A 442 -14.20 -23.04 -2.07
N GLN A 443 -14.36 -23.58 -3.28
CA GLN A 443 -13.45 -24.57 -3.86
C GLN A 443 -12.93 -24.16 -5.25
N LYS A 444 -13.78 -23.57 -6.10
CA LYS A 444 -13.45 -23.19 -7.47
C LYS A 444 -14.24 -21.97 -7.93
N TRP A 445 -13.84 -21.41 -9.07
CA TRP A 445 -14.58 -20.36 -9.76
C TRP A 445 -15.68 -20.97 -10.65
N ALA A 446 -16.92 -20.55 -10.45
CA ALA A 446 -18.07 -20.95 -11.24
C ALA A 446 -18.64 -19.76 -12.02
N THR A 447 -18.86 -19.93 -13.32
CA THR A 447 -19.51 -18.92 -14.17
C THR A 447 -20.99 -18.80 -13.82
N ASP A 448 -21.48 -17.59 -13.65
CA ASP A 448 -22.91 -17.32 -13.52
C ASP A 448 -23.52 -16.92 -14.87
N LYS A 449 -24.31 -17.85 -15.43
CA LYS A 449 -24.99 -17.69 -16.72
C LYS A 449 -25.95 -16.50 -16.74
N ALA A 450 -26.45 -16.03 -15.59
CA ALA A 450 -27.33 -14.87 -15.51
C ALA A 450 -26.60 -13.56 -15.92
N TYR A 451 -25.27 -13.54 -15.81
CA TYR A 451 -24.45 -12.40 -16.18
C TYR A 451 -23.79 -12.54 -17.57
N HIS A 452 -23.81 -13.74 -18.17
CA HIS A 452 -23.22 -13.97 -19.48
C HIS A 452 -23.96 -13.17 -20.56
N ARG A 453 -23.23 -12.35 -21.31
CA ARG A 453 -23.75 -11.63 -22.48
C ARG A 453 -22.72 -11.59 -23.59
N THR A 454 -23.19 -11.74 -24.83
CA THR A 454 -22.41 -11.44 -26.03
C THR A 454 -23.25 -10.58 -26.96
N PHE A 455 -22.71 -9.43 -27.37
CA PHE A 455 -23.41 -8.44 -28.20
C PHE A 455 -22.45 -7.78 -29.19
N SER A 456 -23.00 -7.09 -30.20
CA SER A 456 -22.19 -6.33 -31.15
C SER A 456 -21.55 -5.13 -30.45
N GLU A 457 -20.31 -4.80 -30.80
CA GLU A 457 -19.65 -3.58 -30.34
C GLU A 457 -20.45 -2.31 -30.64
N ALA A 458 -21.25 -2.30 -31.71
CA ALA A 458 -22.18 -1.19 -32.01
C ALA A 458 -23.23 -0.96 -30.90
N ASP A 459 -23.56 -2.01 -30.14
CA ASP A 459 -24.54 -1.97 -29.06
C ASP A 459 -23.91 -1.69 -27.69
N TRP A 460 -22.62 -1.35 -27.60
CA TRP A 460 -21.92 -1.25 -26.31
C TRP A 460 -22.62 -0.33 -25.29
N LYS A 461 -23.22 0.78 -25.75
CA LYS A 461 -23.96 1.74 -24.91
C LYS A 461 -25.25 1.19 -24.30
N LYS A 462 -25.78 0.08 -24.85
CA LYS A 462 -27.00 -0.60 -24.36
C LYS A 462 -26.70 -1.53 -23.19
N HIS A 463 -25.43 -1.83 -22.94
CA HIS A 463 -24.99 -2.77 -21.90
C HIS A 463 -24.14 -2.05 -20.84
N PRO A 464 -24.13 -2.52 -19.58
CA PRO A 464 -23.30 -1.94 -18.54
C PRO A 464 -21.82 -2.05 -18.92
N ALA A 465 -21.05 -0.96 -18.84
CA ALA A 465 -19.60 -1.02 -19.03
C ALA A 465 -18.90 -1.24 -17.68
N PHE A 466 -18.18 -2.34 -17.47
CA PHE A 466 -17.62 -2.68 -16.16
C PHE A 466 -16.52 -1.71 -15.71
N HIS A 467 -16.87 -0.69 -14.92
CA HIS A 467 -15.92 0.31 -14.44
C HIS A 467 -15.42 0.04 -13.03
N ARG A 468 -16.30 -0.19 -12.04
CA ARG A 468 -15.95 -0.56 -10.66
C ARG A 468 -17.03 -1.44 -10.04
N LEU A 469 -16.62 -2.31 -9.12
CA LEU A 469 -17.52 -2.97 -8.18
C LEU A 469 -17.28 -2.36 -6.80
N LEU A 470 -18.30 -1.72 -6.24
CA LEU A 470 -18.23 -1.07 -4.92
C LEU A 470 -19.54 -1.29 -4.17
N ASP A 471 -19.45 -1.64 -2.90
CA ASP A 471 -20.57 -1.69 -1.95
C ASP A 471 -20.84 -0.26 -1.48
N VAL A 472 -21.79 0.42 -2.12
CA VAL A 472 -21.97 1.87 -1.94
C VAL A 472 -22.89 2.24 -0.79
N ASP A 473 -23.76 1.32 -0.36
CA ASP A 473 -24.69 1.54 0.75
C ASP A 473 -24.31 0.81 2.05
N GLY A 474 -23.25 -0.02 2.01
CA GLY A 474 -22.70 -0.71 3.17
C GLY A 474 -23.41 -2.02 3.51
N ASP A 475 -24.23 -2.57 2.61
CA ASP A 475 -24.96 -3.83 2.83
C ASP A 475 -24.07 -5.09 2.71
N GLY A 476 -22.83 -4.91 2.25
CA GLY A 476 -21.84 -5.96 2.06
C GLY A 476 -21.81 -6.58 0.67
N ILE A 477 -22.65 -6.10 -0.26
CA ILE A 477 -22.74 -6.53 -1.66
C ILE A 477 -22.40 -5.34 -2.57
N CYS A 478 -21.49 -5.55 -3.51
CA CYS A 478 -21.11 -4.51 -4.45
C CYS A 478 -22.17 -4.27 -5.52
N GLU A 479 -22.46 -3.00 -5.75
CA GLU A 479 -23.01 -2.48 -7.00
C GLU A 479 -21.96 -2.47 -8.10
N LEU A 480 -22.43 -2.64 -9.33
CA LEU A 480 -21.68 -2.30 -10.52
C LEU A 480 -21.88 -0.82 -10.86
N LEU A 481 -20.78 -0.06 -10.83
CA LEU A 481 -20.72 1.29 -11.39
C LEU A 481 -20.23 1.20 -12.82
N ASP A 482 -20.99 1.77 -13.75
CA ASP A 482 -20.58 1.86 -15.15
C ASP A 482 -19.74 3.12 -15.43
N ALA A 483 -18.96 3.08 -16.51
CA ALA A 483 -18.07 4.19 -16.88
C ALA A 483 -18.82 5.50 -17.24
N GLY A 484 -20.12 5.42 -17.55
CA GLY A 484 -21.01 6.55 -17.79
C GLY A 484 -21.81 7.01 -16.57
N GLY A 485 -21.58 6.43 -15.40
CA GLY A 485 -22.28 6.75 -14.15
C GLY A 485 -23.58 5.98 -13.90
N LYS A 486 -24.01 5.04 -14.73
CA LYS A 486 -25.16 4.18 -14.36
C LYS A 486 -24.75 3.21 -13.26
N VAL A 487 -25.71 2.88 -12.40
CA VAL A 487 -25.51 2.03 -11.23
C VAL A 487 -26.40 0.81 -11.38
N TYR A 488 -25.86 -0.37 -11.09
CA TYR A 488 -26.58 -1.63 -11.18
C TYR A 488 -26.39 -2.41 -9.89
N LYS A 489 -27.48 -2.96 -9.36
CA LYS A 489 -27.41 -3.95 -8.29
C LYS A 489 -27.20 -5.35 -8.86
N ALA A 490 -26.45 -6.18 -8.14
CA ALA A 490 -26.36 -7.60 -8.41
C ALA A 490 -27.72 -8.29 -8.15
N SER A 491 -28.08 -9.27 -8.98
CA SER A 491 -29.31 -10.06 -8.78
C SER A 491 -29.21 -11.45 -9.41
N PRO A 492 -30.10 -12.40 -9.05
CA PRO A 492 -30.18 -13.70 -9.72
C PRO A 492 -30.53 -13.64 -11.22
N LYS A 493 -30.98 -12.48 -11.72
CA LYS A 493 -31.26 -12.24 -13.15
C LYS A 493 -30.16 -11.43 -13.84
N GLY A 494 -29.00 -11.30 -13.20
CA GLY A 494 -27.89 -10.45 -13.64
C GLY A 494 -28.00 -9.03 -13.11
N TRP A 495 -27.26 -8.10 -13.74
CA TRP A 495 -27.25 -6.68 -13.40
C TRP A 495 -28.61 -6.02 -13.61
N LEU A 496 -29.20 -5.47 -12.55
CA LEU A 496 -30.45 -4.69 -12.63
C LEU A 496 -30.16 -3.20 -12.42
N PRO A 497 -30.56 -2.31 -13.34
CA PRO A 497 -30.32 -0.89 -13.20
C PRO A 497 -31.07 -0.33 -11.97
N LEU A 498 -30.40 0.57 -11.26
CA LEU A 498 -31.00 1.35 -10.18
C LEU A 498 -31.58 2.66 -10.73
N PRO A 499 -32.54 3.30 -10.02
CA PRO A 499 -33.29 4.46 -10.52
C PRO A 499 -32.48 5.78 -10.49
N PHE A 500 -31.18 5.71 -10.20
CA PHE A 500 -30.28 6.86 -10.07
C PHE A 500 -28.94 6.60 -10.75
N THR A 501 -28.14 7.65 -10.90
CA THR A 501 -26.79 7.61 -11.44
C THR A 501 -25.76 8.07 -10.41
N CYS A 502 -24.54 7.56 -10.53
CA CYS A 502 -23.37 8.07 -9.85
C CYS A 502 -22.83 9.29 -10.62
N PRO A 503 -22.62 10.46 -9.97
CA PRO A 503 -22.07 11.65 -10.59
C PRO A 503 -20.55 11.55 -10.78
N LEU A 504 -20.11 10.48 -11.46
CA LEU A 504 -18.71 10.23 -11.76
C LEU A 504 -18.10 11.38 -12.56
N ALA A 505 -16.91 11.78 -12.16
CA ALA A 505 -16.13 12.80 -12.83
C ALA A 505 -14.62 12.48 -12.72
N PRO A 506 -13.76 13.10 -13.54
CA PRO A 506 -12.32 12.97 -13.37
C PRO A 506 -11.89 13.33 -11.93
N GLY A 507 -11.14 12.43 -11.30
CA GLY A 507 -10.71 12.60 -9.92
C GLY A 507 -11.75 12.23 -8.88
N SER A 508 -12.77 11.44 -9.22
CA SER A 508 -13.70 10.84 -8.24
C SER A 508 -12.98 9.98 -7.18
N ARG A 509 -13.40 10.13 -5.93
CA ARG A 509 -13.05 9.33 -4.75
C ARG A 509 -14.32 9.00 -3.98
N PHE A 510 -14.46 7.73 -3.63
CA PHE A 510 -15.57 7.23 -2.83
C PHE A 510 -15.12 7.13 -1.37
N VAL A 511 -15.79 7.85 -0.49
CA VAL A 511 -15.41 7.96 0.92
C VAL A 511 -16.66 8.18 1.74
N ASP A 512 -16.81 7.48 2.86
CA ASP A 512 -17.86 7.78 3.85
C ASP A 512 -17.47 9.05 4.63
N LEU A 513 -18.11 10.18 4.30
CA LEU A 513 -17.74 11.49 4.85
C LEU A 513 -18.45 11.80 6.18
N ASP A 514 -19.58 11.17 6.47
CA ASP A 514 -20.38 11.42 7.68
C ASP A 514 -20.41 10.24 8.66
N GLY A 515 -19.81 9.11 8.30
CA GLY A 515 -19.72 7.91 9.12
C GLY A 515 -21.00 7.08 9.11
N ASP A 516 -21.89 7.25 8.13
CA ASP A 516 -23.17 6.54 8.06
C ASP A 516 -23.08 5.15 7.38
N GLY A 517 -21.87 4.76 6.96
CA GLY A 517 -21.58 3.49 6.31
C GLY A 517 -21.77 3.49 4.79
N LYS A 518 -22.25 4.60 4.19
CA LYS A 518 -22.42 4.75 2.75
C LYS A 518 -21.27 5.51 2.12
N LEU A 519 -20.99 5.22 0.85
CA LEU A 519 -19.91 5.88 0.12
C LEU A 519 -20.40 7.17 -0.55
N ASP A 520 -19.99 8.31 0.01
CA ASP A 520 -20.13 9.60 -0.63
C ASP A 520 -19.09 9.78 -1.75
N LEU A 521 -19.30 10.77 -2.61
CA LEU A 521 -18.43 11.04 -3.75
C LEU A 521 -17.83 12.44 -3.67
N VAL A 522 -16.50 12.52 -3.69
CA VAL A 522 -15.76 13.76 -3.92
C VAL A 522 -15.05 13.66 -5.26
N HIS A 523 -15.10 14.72 -6.07
CA HIS A 523 -14.27 14.81 -7.27
C HIS A 523 -13.63 16.20 -7.39
N SER A 524 -12.45 16.27 -8.00
CA SER A 524 -11.81 17.54 -8.34
C SER A 524 -10.79 17.35 -9.47
N SER A 525 -10.93 18.15 -10.53
CA SER A 525 -10.03 18.20 -11.69
C SER A 525 -10.14 19.54 -12.41
N GLU A 526 -9.57 19.67 -13.60
CA GLU A 526 -9.69 20.87 -14.46
C GLU A 526 -11.13 21.21 -14.82
N SER A 527 -12.03 20.21 -14.89
CA SER A 527 -13.43 20.44 -15.22
C SER A 527 -14.26 21.01 -14.05
N GLY A 528 -13.72 21.02 -12.84
CA GLY A 528 -14.39 21.46 -11.63
C GLY A 528 -14.32 20.44 -10.50
N TRP A 529 -14.90 20.82 -9.37
CA TRP A 529 -14.96 20.01 -8.16
C TRP A 529 -16.39 19.86 -7.65
N GLY A 530 -16.63 18.80 -6.87
CA GLY A 530 -17.94 18.54 -6.29
C GLY A 530 -17.89 17.54 -5.14
N VAL A 531 -18.83 17.70 -4.21
CA VAL A 531 -19.09 16.82 -3.08
C VAL A 531 -20.55 16.38 -3.16
N HIS A 532 -20.77 15.07 -3.19
CA HIS A 532 -22.09 14.48 -3.30
C HIS A 532 -22.28 13.43 -2.20
N ARG A 533 -23.40 13.52 -1.50
CA ARG A 533 -23.73 12.58 -0.42
C ARG A 533 -24.66 11.49 -0.93
N LEU A 534 -24.40 10.22 -0.64
CA LEU A 534 -25.34 9.14 -0.95
C LEU A 534 -26.50 9.19 0.04
N ILE A 535 -27.72 9.47 -0.43
CA ILE A 535 -28.88 9.58 0.46
C ILE A 535 -29.47 8.21 0.76
N ASP A 536 -29.83 7.47 -0.30
CA ASP A 536 -30.40 6.13 -0.24
C ASP A 536 -30.37 5.49 -1.66
N MET A 537 -30.72 4.21 -1.74
CA MET A 537 -30.72 3.43 -2.99
C MET A 537 -31.95 3.65 -3.89
N ASN A 538 -32.77 4.66 -3.63
CA ASN A 538 -33.84 5.12 -4.52
C ASN A 538 -33.51 6.50 -5.11
N THR A 539 -32.94 7.40 -4.30
CA THR A 539 -32.61 8.78 -4.62
C THR A 539 -31.20 8.90 -5.22
N GLY A 540 -30.25 8.09 -4.75
CA GLY A 540 -28.84 8.15 -5.14
C GLY A 540 -28.08 9.33 -4.53
N TRP A 541 -26.99 9.72 -5.20
CA TRP A 541 -26.11 10.80 -4.75
C TRP A 541 -26.74 12.17 -4.96
N LYS A 542 -26.81 12.95 -3.89
CA LYS A 542 -27.23 14.35 -3.92
C LYS A 542 -26.03 15.27 -3.84
N LYS A 543 -25.95 16.21 -4.78
CA LYS A 543 -24.95 17.27 -4.76
C LYS A 543 -25.11 18.15 -3.52
N ILE A 544 -24.03 18.26 -2.74
CA ILE A 544 -23.95 19.13 -1.57
C ILE A 544 -23.32 20.46 -1.98
N ARG A 545 -22.17 20.39 -2.65
CA ARG A 545 -21.41 21.55 -3.15
C ARG A 545 -20.71 21.19 -4.45
N ALA A 546 -20.50 22.20 -5.29
CA ALA A 546 -19.68 22.10 -6.49
C ALA A 546 -19.24 23.50 -6.91
N GLY A 547 -18.16 23.57 -7.67
CA GLY A 547 -17.63 24.83 -8.17
C GLY A 547 -16.59 24.64 -9.26
N LYS A 548 -16.09 25.76 -9.78
CA LYS A 548 -14.97 25.81 -10.70
C LYS A 548 -13.65 25.71 -9.92
N PRO A 549 -12.55 25.27 -10.56
CA PRO A 549 -11.26 25.14 -9.88
C PRO A 549 -10.71 26.48 -9.34
N SER A 550 -11.11 27.60 -9.92
CA SER A 550 -10.70 28.96 -9.53
C SER A 550 -11.51 29.56 -8.37
N ASP A 551 -12.57 28.89 -7.92
CA ASP A 551 -13.47 29.47 -6.92
C ASP A 551 -12.79 29.56 -5.54
N PRO A 552 -13.05 30.60 -4.73
CA PRO A 552 -12.59 30.66 -3.35
C PRO A 552 -13.04 29.42 -2.57
N GLY A 553 -12.09 28.74 -1.91
CA GLY A 553 -12.36 27.52 -1.15
C GLY A 553 -12.54 26.26 -2.01
N ALA A 554 -12.14 26.28 -3.29
CA ALA A 554 -12.11 25.09 -4.13
C ALA A 554 -11.32 23.92 -3.49
N ILE A 555 -11.78 22.70 -3.76
CA ILE A 555 -11.07 21.49 -3.36
C ILE A 555 -9.86 21.32 -4.28
N PRO A 556 -8.63 21.15 -3.75
CA PRO A 556 -7.46 20.90 -4.59
C PRO A 556 -7.71 19.73 -5.54
N MET A 557 -7.18 19.83 -6.77
CA MET A 557 -7.41 18.79 -7.78
C MET A 557 -6.98 17.44 -7.25
N ILE A 558 -7.85 16.44 -7.39
CA ILE A 558 -7.55 15.03 -7.11
C ILE A 558 -6.86 14.40 -8.32
N ARG A 559 -7.30 14.80 -9.52
CA ARG A 559 -6.71 14.41 -10.80
C ARG A 559 -6.29 15.66 -11.57
N ARG A 560 -5.08 15.66 -12.11
CA ARG A 560 -4.52 16.72 -12.96
C ARG A 560 -3.98 16.09 -14.24
N ASN A 561 -4.26 16.65 -15.41
CA ASN A 561 -3.83 16.20 -16.73
C ASN A 561 -4.02 14.70 -16.94
N GLY A 562 -5.12 14.16 -16.43
CA GLY A 562 -5.43 12.74 -16.56
C GLY A 562 -4.80 11.80 -15.53
N THR A 563 -3.98 12.30 -14.61
CA THR A 563 -3.21 11.50 -13.64
C THR A 563 -3.43 11.94 -12.19
N ASN A 564 -2.93 11.15 -11.23
CA ASN A 564 -3.11 11.37 -9.79
C ASN A 564 -2.37 12.63 -9.33
N ASN A 565 -3.05 13.52 -8.61
CA ASN A 565 -2.47 14.77 -8.12
C ASN A 565 -2.10 14.72 -6.61
N GLY A 566 -1.77 13.53 -6.10
CA GLY A 566 -1.27 13.33 -4.74
C GLY A 566 -2.33 13.29 -3.66
N CYS A 567 -3.59 13.00 -4.03
CA CYS A 567 -4.71 12.91 -3.09
C CYS A 567 -4.85 11.52 -2.48
N PHE A 568 -5.01 11.43 -1.16
CA PHE A 568 -5.26 10.18 -0.41
C PHE A 568 -6.17 10.41 0.80
N VAL A 569 -6.71 9.33 1.37
CA VAL A 569 -7.54 9.37 2.58
C VAL A 569 -6.71 8.95 3.80
N HIS A 570 -6.73 9.76 4.86
CA HIS A 570 -6.10 9.38 6.12
C HIS A 570 -6.68 10.15 7.31
N SER A 571 -6.86 9.48 8.45
CA SER A 571 -7.28 10.12 9.71
C SER A 571 -8.50 11.04 9.59
N GLY A 572 -9.55 10.65 8.85
CA GLY A 572 -10.78 11.44 8.67
C GLY A 572 -10.63 12.70 7.80
N ASN A 573 -9.61 12.72 6.94
CA ASN A 573 -9.35 13.82 6.02
C ASN A 573 -9.02 13.28 4.61
N LEU A 574 -9.30 14.11 3.61
CA LEU A 574 -8.58 14.06 2.35
C LEU A 574 -7.30 14.88 2.50
N TRP A 575 -6.18 14.33 2.03
CA TRP A 575 -4.86 14.97 2.06
C TRP A 575 -4.31 15.12 0.65
N TRP A 576 -3.50 16.15 0.43
CA TRP A 576 -2.76 16.37 -0.80
C TRP A 576 -1.28 16.60 -0.49
N ALA A 577 -0.42 15.81 -1.12
CA ALA A 577 1.03 15.97 -1.10
C ALA A 577 1.56 16.01 -2.54
N ASN A 578 1.99 17.16 -3.02
CA ASN A 578 2.57 17.33 -4.37
C ASN A 578 3.46 18.59 -4.40
N GLU A 579 3.95 18.97 -5.60
CA GLU A 579 4.81 20.13 -5.78
C GLU A 579 4.15 21.49 -5.46
N ASP A 580 2.81 21.57 -5.48
CA ASP A 580 2.10 22.81 -5.14
C ASP A 580 1.81 22.92 -3.65
N THR A 581 1.73 21.80 -2.93
CA THR A 581 1.47 21.79 -1.48
C THR A 581 2.74 21.86 -0.65
N VAL A 582 3.91 21.63 -1.25
CA VAL A 582 5.18 21.43 -0.53
C VAL A 582 5.61 22.63 0.32
N LEU A 583 5.20 23.84 -0.05
CA LEU A 583 5.48 25.07 0.70
C LEU A 583 4.43 25.41 1.76
N LEU A 584 3.32 24.66 1.82
CA LEU A 584 2.32 24.81 2.86
C LEU A 584 2.83 24.28 4.21
N LYS A 585 2.12 24.63 5.27
CA LYS A 585 2.39 24.09 6.61
C LYS A 585 2.35 22.57 6.57
N ASN A 586 3.38 21.93 7.13
CA ASN A 586 3.55 20.48 7.14
C ASN A 586 3.62 19.83 5.74
N HIS A 587 3.87 20.64 4.69
CA HIS A 587 4.10 20.23 3.30
C HIS A 587 2.90 19.60 2.58
N VAL A 588 1.70 19.78 3.13
CA VAL A 588 0.46 19.17 2.65
C VAL A 588 -0.72 20.15 2.72
N ASP A 589 -1.72 19.94 1.87
CA ASP A 589 -3.07 20.48 2.09
C ASP A 589 -3.96 19.35 2.64
N ARG A 590 -5.04 19.71 3.35
CA ARG A 590 -6.05 18.77 3.83
C ARG A 590 -7.44 19.38 3.91
N ARG A 591 -8.44 18.52 3.80
CA ARG A 591 -9.85 18.84 4.06
C ARG A 591 -10.44 17.79 4.98
N ARG A 592 -10.99 18.21 6.12
CA ARG A 592 -11.70 17.31 7.04
C ARG A 592 -13.01 16.88 6.39
N PHE A 593 -13.43 15.63 6.58
CA PHE A 593 -14.68 15.15 5.98
C PHE A 593 -15.89 15.99 6.37
N GLY A 594 -16.04 16.30 7.67
CA GLY A 594 -17.13 17.16 8.14
C GLY A 594 -17.11 18.59 7.58
N GLU A 595 -15.98 19.10 7.07
CA GLU A 595 -15.91 20.41 6.40
C GLU A 595 -16.36 20.34 4.95
N LEU A 596 -16.16 19.21 4.28
CA LEU A 596 -16.61 18.99 2.90
C LEU A 596 -18.14 18.98 2.79
N LEU A 597 -18.82 18.58 3.86
CA LEU A 597 -20.29 18.52 3.93
C LEU A 597 -20.96 19.85 4.35
N LYS A 598 -20.19 20.84 4.83
CA LYS A 598 -20.73 22.16 5.21
C LYS A 598 -20.92 23.02 3.96
N LYS A 599 -22.15 23.53 3.75
CA LYS A 599 -22.55 24.34 2.59
C LYS A 599 -21.71 25.60 2.42
#